data_AF-A0A397S2R9-F1
#
_entry.id   AF-A0A397S2R9-F1
#
_cell.length_a   1.000
_cell.length_b   1.000
_cell.length_c   1.000
_cell.angle_alpha   90.00
_cell.angle_beta   90.00
_cell.angle_gamma   90.00
#
_symmetry.space_group_name_H-M   'P 1'
#
loop_
_entity.id
_entity.type
_entity.pdbx_description
1 polymer ?
#
loop_
_entity_poly.entity_id
_entity_poly.type
_entity_poly.pdbx_seq_one_letter_code
_entity_poly.pdbx_strand_id
1 'polypeptide(L)'
;ISYFDYIQFERERQNPPAPLANTASNINYIYDNNPLTIVHTSVNKILNTCRSERGKVKKKKVKDHTFESLRSNFDINQLLQYEQSYLFKSLGRNVRKCITISINNELRSELEGSKKITQPIDVYVKRKTVVPLPNGIMSYTQFQRTNNYNLLSSVKKKRIQKIISMEKN
;
A
#
# COMPACT_ATOMS: atom_id res chain seq x y z
N ILE A 1 16.51 -42.18 28.49
CA ILE A 1 17.50 -41.08 28.57
C ILE A 1 18.70 -41.67 29.27
N SER A 2 19.88 -41.71 28.62
CA SER A 2 21.06 -42.32 29.24
C SER A 2 21.60 -41.40 30.35
N TYR A 3 22.34 -41.97 31.30
CA TYR A 3 22.99 -41.19 32.35
C TYR A 3 23.94 -40.12 31.77
N PHE A 4 24.55 -40.39 30.61
CA PHE A 4 25.36 -39.43 29.88
C PHE A 4 24.55 -38.22 29.38
N ASP A 5 23.34 -38.46 28.88
CA ASP A 5 22.45 -37.38 28.41
C ASP A 5 21.98 -36.50 29.56
N TYR A 6 21.77 -37.09 30.75
CA TYR A 6 21.38 -36.35 31.95
C TYR A 6 22.51 -35.44 32.47
N ILE A 7 23.74 -35.95 32.49
CA ILE A 7 24.91 -35.17 32.93
C ILE A 7 25.22 -34.03 31.94
N GLN A 8 25.06 -34.26 30.64
CA GLN A 8 25.21 -33.21 29.62
C GLN A 8 24.17 -32.10 29.80
N PHE A 9 22.90 -32.46 30.06
CA PHE A 9 21.83 -31.52 30.31
C PHE A 9 22.05 -30.66 31.56
N GLU A 10 22.49 -31.25 32.68
CA GLU A 10 22.78 -30.49 33.91
C GLU A 10 24.00 -29.54 33.75
N ARG A 11 24.98 -29.90 32.91
CA ARG A 11 26.13 -29.05 32.60
C ARG A 11 25.74 -27.78 31.84
N GLU A 12 24.79 -27.91 30.91
CA GLU A 12 24.26 -26.80 30.10
C GLU A 12 23.37 -25.85 30.93
N ARG A 13 22.73 -26.33 32.01
CA ARG A 13 21.97 -25.48 32.93
C ARG A 13 22.85 -24.62 33.84
N GLN A 14 24.03 -25.11 34.24
CA GLN A 14 24.92 -24.39 35.18
C GLN A 14 25.84 -23.38 34.48
N ASN A 15 26.16 -23.59 33.20
CA ASN A 15 26.93 -22.65 32.39
C ASN A 15 26.20 -22.39 31.05
N PRO A 16 25.13 -21.58 31.06
CA PRO A 16 24.49 -21.19 29.81
C PRO A 16 25.53 -20.48 28.92
N PRO A 17 25.63 -20.81 27.63
CA PRO A 17 26.51 -20.09 26.73
C PRO A 17 26.16 -18.61 26.80
N ALA A 18 27.19 -17.77 27.01
CA ALA A 18 27.01 -16.33 27.12
C ALA A 18 26.14 -15.83 25.97
N PRO A 19 25.13 -14.96 26.22
CA PRO A 19 24.29 -14.46 25.15
C PRO A 19 25.19 -13.80 24.12
N LEU A 20 25.19 -14.34 22.91
CA LEU A 20 25.88 -13.74 21.76
C LEU A 20 25.36 -12.31 21.63
N ALA A 21 26.15 -11.34 22.07
CA ALA A 21 25.80 -9.91 22.13
C ALA A 21 25.66 -9.26 20.73
N ASN A 22 25.43 -10.05 19.68
CA ASN A 22 25.48 -9.62 18.29
C ASN A 22 24.16 -9.87 17.51
N THR A 23 23.10 -10.32 18.17
CA THR A 23 21.78 -10.53 17.54
C THR A 23 20.89 -9.29 17.56
N ALA A 24 21.03 -8.38 18.52
CA ALA A 24 20.19 -7.17 18.61
C ALA A 24 20.46 -6.16 17.48
N SER A 25 21.72 -6.00 17.06
CA SER A 25 22.12 -5.04 16.02
C SER A 25 21.68 -5.48 14.61
N ASN A 26 21.67 -6.79 14.34
CA ASN A 26 21.24 -7.33 13.05
C ASN A 26 19.72 -7.34 12.87
N ILE A 27 18.93 -7.49 13.95
CA ILE A 27 17.46 -7.44 13.86
C ILE A 27 17.00 -6.00 13.53
N ASN A 28 17.58 -4.97 14.17
CA ASN A 28 17.21 -3.59 13.87
C ASN A 28 17.53 -3.20 12.40
N TYR A 29 18.66 -3.66 11.85
CA TYR A 29 19.04 -3.37 10.46
C TYR A 29 18.12 -4.02 9.41
N ILE A 30 17.52 -5.19 9.73
CA ILE A 30 16.57 -5.90 8.86
C ILE A 30 15.18 -5.23 8.90
N TYR A 31 14.78 -4.64 10.03
CA TYR A 31 13.51 -3.92 10.14
C TYR A 31 13.53 -2.54 9.47
N ASP A 32 14.69 -1.86 9.42
CA ASP A 32 14.79 -0.49 8.90
C ASP A 32 14.78 -0.39 7.36
N ASN A 33 15.03 -1.49 6.64
CA ASN A 33 15.06 -1.51 5.17
C ASN A 33 13.86 -2.21 4.52
N ASN A 34 12.88 -2.68 5.30
CA ASN A 34 11.66 -3.25 4.73
C ASN A 34 10.79 -2.12 4.15
N PRO A 35 10.43 -2.12 2.86
CA PRO A 35 9.63 -1.05 2.27
C PRO A 35 8.30 -0.84 3.00
N LEU A 36 7.72 -1.89 3.60
CA LEU A 36 6.48 -1.82 4.37
C LEU A 36 6.66 -1.08 5.70
N THR A 37 7.79 -1.27 6.40
CA THR A 37 8.07 -0.59 7.67
C THR A 37 8.39 0.88 7.44
N ILE A 38 9.03 1.23 6.33
CA ILE A 38 9.30 2.61 5.93
C ILE A 38 7.97 3.34 5.64
N VAL A 39 7.07 2.74 4.85
CA VAL A 39 5.74 3.32 4.60
C VAL A 39 4.97 3.47 5.92
N HIS A 40 4.98 2.45 6.77
CA HIS A 40 4.31 2.49 8.07
C HIS A 40 4.86 3.59 8.98
N THR A 41 6.18 3.78 9.00
CA THR A 41 6.85 4.84 9.76
C THR A 41 6.40 6.22 9.29
N SER A 42 6.31 6.43 7.97
CA SER A 42 5.77 7.68 7.41
C SER A 42 4.30 7.92 7.77
N VAL A 43 3.47 6.87 7.76
CA VAL A 43 2.07 6.96 8.24
C VAL A 43 2.03 7.40 9.71
N ASN A 44 2.84 6.80 10.58
CA ASN A 44 2.89 7.15 12.00
C ASN A 44 3.39 8.58 12.23
N LYS A 45 4.37 9.04 11.45
CA LYS A 45 4.83 10.44 11.46
C LYS A 45 3.68 11.40 11.14
N ILE A 46 2.93 11.16 10.06
CA ILE A 46 1.76 11.98 9.68
C ILE A 46 0.71 11.99 10.80
N LEU A 47 0.41 10.83 11.38
CA LEU A 47 -0.55 10.71 12.48
C LEU A 47 -0.11 11.48 13.72
N ASN A 48 1.18 11.43 14.07
CA ASN A 48 1.73 12.14 15.21
C ASN A 48 1.68 13.65 15.00
N THR A 49 2.01 14.16 13.80
CA THR A 49 1.85 15.59 13.47
C THR A 49 0.40 16.04 13.60
N CYS A 50 -0.57 15.20 13.22
CA CYS A 50 -1.99 15.50 13.41
C CYS A 50 -2.41 15.54 14.90
N ARG A 51 -1.61 14.96 15.80
CA ARG A 51 -1.85 14.90 17.26
C ARG A 51 -1.07 15.94 18.06
N SER A 52 0.06 16.43 17.55
CA SER A 52 1.07 17.17 18.32
C SER A 52 1.14 18.68 18.10
N GLU A 53 0.11 19.33 17.53
CA GLU A 53 -0.08 20.78 17.66
C GLU A 53 -0.48 21.10 19.13
N ARG A 54 0.50 20.92 20.02
CA ARG A 54 0.44 21.01 21.49
C ARG A 54 0.27 22.46 21.92
N GLY A 55 -0.99 22.86 22.11
CA GLY A 55 -1.35 24.10 22.79
C GLY A 55 -2.82 24.45 22.68
N LYS A 56 -3.52 23.97 21.65
CA LYS A 56 -4.97 24.15 21.48
C LYS A 56 -5.58 22.82 21.08
N VAL A 57 -6.14 22.13 22.06
CA VAL A 57 -6.74 20.78 21.93
C VAL A 57 -7.96 20.85 21.02
N LYS A 58 -7.74 20.77 19.71
CA LYS A 58 -8.71 20.21 18.78
C LYS A 58 -7.99 19.04 18.12
N LYS A 59 -8.32 17.82 18.53
CA LYS A 59 -7.91 16.59 17.84
C LYS A 59 -8.24 16.79 16.35
N LYS A 60 -7.25 17.13 15.51
CA LYS A 60 -7.48 17.28 14.07
C LYS A 60 -7.92 15.90 13.58
N LYS A 61 -9.19 15.79 13.21
CA LYS A 61 -9.72 14.56 12.64
C LYS A 61 -8.90 14.26 11.39
N VAL A 62 -8.49 13.00 11.24
CA VAL A 62 -7.90 12.50 10.00
C VAL A 62 -8.90 12.77 8.87
N LYS A 63 -8.49 13.53 7.87
CA LYS A 63 -9.28 13.89 6.68
C LYS A 63 -8.79 13.06 5.49
N ASP A 64 -9.58 13.05 4.43
CA ASP A 64 -9.26 12.29 3.22
C ASP A 64 -7.91 12.70 2.58
N HIS A 65 -7.53 13.98 2.68
CA HIS A 65 -6.25 14.49 2.16
C HIS A 65 -5.06 14.32 3.14
N THR A 66 -5.27 13.81 4.36
CA THR A 66 -4.22 13.72 5.38
C THR A 66 -3.00 12.90 4.92
N PHE A 67 -3.21 11.94 4.02
CA PHE A 67 -2.17 11.04 3.53
C PHE A 67 -1.76 11.32 2.08
N GLU A 68 -2.03 12.51 1.54
CA GLU A 68 -1.62 12.84 0.17
C GLU A 68 -0.11 12.81 -0.02
N SER A 69 0.67 13.20 0.99
CA SER A 69 2.13 13.19 0.96
C SER A 69 2.74 11.79 0.80
N LEU A 70 2.00 10.73 1.11
CA LEU A 70 2.46 9.36 0.84
C LEU A 70 2.70 9.13 -0.66
N ARG A 71 1.91 9.76 -1.52
CA ARG A 71 2.00 9.63 -2.98
C ARG A 71 3.24 10.31 -3.57
N SER A 72 3.78 11.29 -2.86
CA SER A 72 5.01 11.99 -3.27
C SER A 72 6.27 11.24 -2.83
N ASN A 73 6.17 10.42 -1.77
CA ASN A 73 7.31 9.80 -1.12
C ASN A 73 7.47 8.31 -1.46
N PHE A 74 6.41 7.67 -1.98
CA PHE A 74 6.38 6.25 -2.24
C PHE A 74 5.78 5.96 -3.61
N ASP A 75 6.33 4.96 -4.29
CA ASP A 75 5.74 4.47 -5.52
C ASP A 75 4.41 3.73 -5.23
N ILE A 76 3.57 3.65 -6.24
CA ILE A 76 2.24 3.05 -6.08
C ILE A 76 2.33 1.53 -5.76
N ASN A 77 3.36 0.81 -6.20
CA ASN A 77 3.53 -0.61 -5.85
C ASN A 77 3.81 -0.77 -4.35
N GLN A 78 4.70 0.06 -3.79
CA GLN A 78 4.98 0.08 -2.36
C GLN A 78 3.70 0.35 -1.55
N LEU A 79 2.88 1.31 -2.00
CA LEU A 79 1.62 1.62 -1.34
C LEU A 79 0.59 0.48 -1.45
N LEU A 80 0.51 -0.19 -2.60
CA LEU A 80 -0.37 -1.34 -2.82
C LEU A 80 0.05 -2.55 -1.98
N GLN A 81 1.34 -2.85 -1.90
CA GLN A 81 1.89 -3.89 -1.03
C GLN A 81 1.64 -3.56 0.44
N TYR A 82 1.83 -2.30 0.82
CA TYR A 82 1.53 -1.83 2.16
C TYR A 82 0.07 -2.04 2.54
N GLU A 83 -0.88 -1.72 1.67
CA GLU A 83 -2.32 -1.93 1.93
C GLU A 83 -2.68 -3.41 2.21
N GLN A 84 -1.92 -4.37 1.68
CA GLN A 84 -2.12 -5.80 1.92
C GLN A 84 -1.48 -6.31 3.23
N SER A 85 -0.56 -5.54 3.81
CA SER A 85 0.27 -5.93 4.95
C SER A 85 -0.48 -5.99 6.28
N TYR A 86 0.09 -6.71 7.26
CA TYR A 86 -0.39 -6.72 8.64
C TYR A 86 -0.25 -5.34 9.31
N LEU A 87 0.77 -4.57 8.95
CA LEU A 87 1.01 -3.20 9.44
C LEU A 87 -0.11 -2.25 9.02
N PHE A 88 -0.64 -2.40 7.82
CA PHE A 88 -1.81 -1.65 7.42
C PHE A 88 -3.06 -2.13 8.17
N LYS A 89 -3.25 -3.45 8.31
CA LYS A 89 -4.39 -4.04 9.02
C LYS A 89 -4.47 -3.63 10.50
N SER A 90 -3.34 -3.35 11.15
CA SER A 90 -3.28 -2.86 12.54
C SER A 90 -3.75 -1.40 12.71
N LEU A 91 -3.86 -0.64 11.61
CA LEU A 91 -4.34 0.75 11.67
C LEU A 91 -5.85 0.84 11.93
N GLY A 92 -6.24 1.93 12.61
CA GLY A 92 -7.65 2.26 12.82
C GLY A 92 -8.42 2.41 11.50
N ARG A 93 -9.71 2.02 11.50
CA ARG A 93 -10.57 2.00 10.29
C ARG A 93 -10.56 3.32 9.50
N ASN A 94 -10.60 4.46 10.19
CA ASN A 94 -10.60 5.78 9.54
C ASN A 94 -9.26 6.07 8.86
N VAL A 95 -8.15 5.70 9.49
CA VAL A 95 -6.80 5.86 8.92
C VAL A 95 -6.66 5.02 7.66
N ARG A 96 -7.05 3.73 7.75
CA ARG A 96 -7.05 2.83 6.60
C ARG A 96 -7.87 3.40 5.44
N LYS A 97 -9.09 3.88 5.72
CA LYS A 97 -9.96 4.51 4.72
C LYS A 97 -9.27 5.69 4.02
N CYS A 98 -8.67 6.61 4.77
CA CYS A 98 -8.02 7.79 4.19
C CYS A 98 -6.78 7.42 3.37
N ILE A 99 -5.99 6.43 3.81
CA ILE A 99 -4.86 5.92 3.01
C ILE A 99 -5.37 5.26 1.72
N THR A 100 -6.38 4.39 1.78
CA THR A 100 -6.99 3.79 0.58
C THR A 100 -7.54 4.85 -0.39
N ILE A 101 -8.13 5.94 0.13
CA ILE A 101 -8.54 7.07 -0.71
C ILE A 101 -7.34 7.72 -1.40
N SER A 102 -6.24 7.95 -0.67
CA SER A 102 -5.01 8.50 -1.24
C SER A 102 -4.45 7.61 -2.36
N ILE A 103 -4.35 6.29 -2.12
CA ILE A 103 -3.92 5.30 -3.13
C ILE A 103 -4.83 5.35 -4.37
N ASN A 104 -6.15 5.36 -4.16
CA ASN A 104 -7.11 5.40 -5.26
C ASN A 104 -7.06 6.71 -6.05
N ASN A 105 -6.76 7.83 -5.39
CA ASN A 105 -6.57 9.12 -6.06
C ASN A 105 -5.31 9.14 -6.92
N GLU A 106 -4.23 8.48 -6.47
CA GLU A 106 -3.02 8.32 -7.28
C GLU A 106 -3.31 7.53 -8.57
N LEU A 107 -3.97 6.38 -8.45
CA LEU A 107 -4.37 5.56 -9.60
C LEU A 107 -5.32 6.30 -10.56
N ARG A 108 -6.22 7.15 -10.04
CA ARG A 108 -7.05 8.02 -10.90
C ARG A 108 -6.22 9.06 -11.63
N SER A 109 -5.21 9.64 -10.96
CA SER A 109 -4.33 10.64 -11.56
C SER A 109 -3.50 10.07 -12.72
N GLU A 110 -3.14 8.79 -12.68
CA GLU A 110 -2.49 8.10 -13.80
C GLU A 110 -3.40 7.97 -15.04
N LEU A 111 -4.70 7.80 -14.82
CA LEU A 111 -5.69 7.63 -15.88
C LEU A 111 -6.21 8.94 -16.48
N GLU A 112 -6.14 10.04 -15.72
CA GLU A 112 -6.66 11.34 -16.12
C GLU A 112 -5.57 12.35 -16.49
N GLY A 113 -4.34 12.14 -16.04
CA GLY A 113 -3.22 13.04 -16.23
C GLY A 113 -2.24 12.63 -17.33
N SER A 114 -1.12 13.35 -17.36
CA SER A 114 0.04 13.05 -18.22
C SER A 114 0.87 11.88 -17.70
N LYS A 115 0.67 11.45 -16.45
CA LYS A 115 1.37 10.33 -15.83
C LYS A 115 1.20 9.04 -16.67
N LYS A 116 2.22 8.19 -16.60
CA LYS A 116 2.19 6.84 -17.18
C LYS A 116 1.36 5.94 -16.27
N ILE A 117 0.58 5.04 -16.85
CA ILE A 117 -0.08 3.96 -16.12
C ILE A 117 1.01 2.97 -15.70
N THR A 118 1.08 2.68 -14.40
CA THR A 118 2.13 1.83 -13.82
C THR A 118 1.62 0.46 -13.42
N GLN A 119 0.31 0.30 -13.24
CA GLN A 119 -0.31 -0.94 -12.78
C GLN A 119 -0.93 -1.73 -13.95
N PRO A 120 -1.15 -3.05 -13.78
CA PRO A 120 -1.98 -3.80 -14.70
C PRO A 120 -3.44 -3.33 -14.66
N ILE A 121 -4.15 -3.46 -15.78
CA ILE A 121 -5.53 -2.94 -15.95
C ILE A 121 -6.49 -3.51 -14.90
N ASP A 122 -6.28 -4.76 -14.47
CA ASP A 122 -7.11 -5.43 -13.48
C ASP A 122 -7.12 -4.71 -12.12
N VAL A 123 -6.02 -4.06 -11.73
CA VAL A 123 -5.94 -3.26 -10.50
C VAL A 123 -6.91 -2.09 -10.56
N TYR A 124 -6.97 -1.38 -11.69
CA TYR A 124 -7.89 -0.26 -11.88
C TYR A 124 -9.36 -0.71 -11.94
N VAL A 125 -9.63 -1.86 -12.57
CA VAL A 125 -10.98 -2.46 -12.61
C VAL A 125 -11.43 -2.87 -11.21
N LYS A 126 -10.60 -3.61 -10.46
CA LYS A 126 -10.88 -4.05 -9.08
C LYS A 126 -11.18 -2.86 -8.16
N ARG A 127 -10.48 -1.73 -8.36
CA ARG A 127 -10.68 -0.49 -7.60
C ARG A 127 -11.78 0.42 -8.13
N LYS A 128 -12.54 -0.02 -9.14
CA LYS A 128 -13.64 0.72 -9.77
C LYS A 128 -13.19 2.09 -10.31
N THR A 129 -11.91 2.25 -10.66
CA THR A 129 -11.41 3.46 -11.35
C THR A 129 -11.64 3.37 -12.85
N VAL A 130 -11.71 2.15 -13.38
CA VAL A 130 -12.04 1.83 -14.78
C VAL A 130 -13.25 0.90 -14.82
N VAL A 131 -14.08 1.03 -15.85
CA VAL A 131 -15.26 0.18 -16.06
C VAL A 131 -14.81 -1.18 -16.57
N PRO A 132 -15.28 -2.30 -16.00
CA PRO A 132 -14.96 -3.63 -16.53
C PRO A 132 -15.48 -3.81 -17.97
N LEU A 133 -14.80 -4.65 -18.73
CA LEU A 133 -15.26 -5.01 -20.08
C LEU A 133 -16.59 -5.80 -20.00
N PRO A 134 -17.58 -5.50 -20.86
CA PRO A 134 -18.78 -6.31 -20.98
C PRO A 134 -18.47 -7.74 -21.45
N ASN A 135 -19.39 -8.66 -21.18
CA ASN A 135 -19.28 -10.04 -21.68
C ASN A 135 -19.12 -10.07 -23.21
N GLY A 136 -18.19 -10.89 -23.68
CA GLY A 136 -17.89 -11.04 -25.10
C GLY A 136 -16.98 -9.94 -25.70
N ILE A 137 -16.60 -8.91 -24.92
CA ILE A 137 -15.64 -7.89 -25.34
C ILE A 137 -14.26 -8.21 -24.77
N MET A 138 -13.26 -8.34 -25.65
CA MET A 138 -11.92 -8.81 -25.27
C MET A 138 -10.92 -7.69 -25.01
N SER A 139 -11.17 -6.47 -25.48
CA SER A 139 -10.27 -5.32 -25.29
C SER A 139 -11.01 -3.99 -25.14
N TYR A 140 -10.34 -2.98 -24.57
CA TYR A 140 -10.92 -1.64 -24.48
C TYR A 140 -11.05 -0.98 -25.85
N THR A 141 -10.17 -1.32 -26.79
CA THR A 141 -10.27 -0.89 -28.19
C THR A 141 -11.58 -1.37 -28.83
N GLN A 142 -12.00 -2.62 -28.57
CA GLN A 142 -13.31 -3.13 -29.00
C GLN A 142 -14.44 -2.44 -28.24
N PHE A 143 -14.29 -2.27 -26.92
CA PHE A 143 -15.31 -1.62 -26.08
C PHE A 143 -15.67 -0.21 -26.55
N GLN A 144 -14.69 0.58 -27.01
CA GLN A 144 -14.87 1.94 -27.51
C GLN A 144 -15.93 2.04 -28.63
N ARG A 145 -16.12 0.97 -29.41
CA ARG A 145 -17.05 0.94 -30.55
C ARG A 145 -18.50 0.60 -30.15
N THR A 146 -18.75 0.29 -28.88
CA THR A 146 -20.07 -0.15 -28.40
C THR A 146 -20.95 1.02 -27.94
N ASN A 147 -22.27 0.83 -27.99
CA ASN A 147 -23.24 1.78 -27.42
C ASN A 147 -23.01 1.99 -25.92
N ASN A 148 -22.59 0.94 -25.20
CA ASN A 148 -22.28 1.02 -23.77
C ASN A 148 -21.16 2.04 -23.47
N TYR A 149 -20.15 2.13 -24.34
CA TYR A 149 -19.12 3.16 -24.23
C TYR A 149 -19.69 4.57 -24.43
N ASN A 150 -20.60 4.74 -25.40
CA ASN A 150 -21.23 6.03 -25.70
C ASN A 150 -22.06 6.58 -24.52
N LEU A 151 -22.62 5.69 -23.69
CA LEU A 151 -23.37 6.06 -22.49
C LEU A 151 -22.47 6.45 -21.29
N LEU A 152 -21.15 6.26 -21.38
CA LEU A 152 -20.23 6.63 -20.30
C LEU A 152 -20.06 8.14 -20.17
N SER A 153 -19.81 8.59 -18.94
CA SER A 153 -19.43 9.98 -18.68
C SER A 153 -18.09 10.33 -19.35
N SER A 154 -17.89 11.61 -19.64
CA SER A 154 -16.66 12.12 -20.25
C SER A 154 -15.40 11.68 -19.49
N VAL A 155 -15.45 11.70 -18.15
CA VAL A 155 -14.36 11.23 -17.29
C VAL A 155 -14.05 9.75 -17.53
N LYS A 156 -15.07 8.87 -17.55
CA LYS A 156 -14.87 7.44 -17.79
C LYS A 156 -14.34 7.17 -19.20
N LYS A 157 -14.85 7.89 -20.21
CA LYS A 157 -14.36 7.82 -21.59
C LYS A 157 -12.87 8.18 -21.69
N LYS A 158 -12.46 9.29 -21.07
CA LYS A 158 -11.04 9.71 -21.04
C LYS A 158 -10.12 8.65 -20.43
N ARG A 159 -10.52 8.06 -19.31
CA ARG A 159 -9.74 6.97 -18.66
C ARG A 159 -9.59 5.75 -19.57
N ILE A 160 -10.66 5.36 -20.27
CA ILE A 160 -10.64 4.26 -21.22
C ILE A 160 -9.75 4.60 -22.43
N GLN A 161 -9.84 5.82 -22.97
CA GLN A 161 -8.98 6.26 -24.07
C GLN A 161 -7.48 6.16 -23.71
N LYS A 162 -7.11 6.55 -22.48
CA LYS A 162 -5.73 6.39 -21.97
C LYS A 162 -5.27 4.93 -22.00
N ILE A 163 -6.15 4.00 -21.62
CA ILE A 163 -5.86 2.55 -21.66
C ILE A 163 -5.71 2.06 -23.11
N ILE A 164 -6.60 2.49 -24.00
CA ILE A 164 -6.53 2.13 -25.43
C ILE A 164 -5.21 2.60 -26.06
N SER A 165 -4.71 3.77 -25.67
CA SER A 165 -3.40 4.26 -26.13
C SER A 165 -2.24 3.36 -25.69
N MET A 166 -2.40 2.53 -24.66
CA MET A 166 -1.42 1.53 -24.27
C MET A 166 -1.58 0.19 -24.96
N GLU A 167 -2.81 -0.22 -25.31
CA GLU A 167 -3.05 -1.47 -26.05
C GLU A 167 -2.46 -1.43 -27.48
N LYS A 168 -2.22 -0.23 -28.01
CA LYS A 168 -1.72 0.01 -29.37
C LYS A 168 -0.20 0.12 -29.47
N ASN A 169 0.51 0.14 -28.34
CA ASN A 169 1.97 0.16 -28.24
C ASN A 169 2.50 -1.21 -27.81
#